data_AF-A0A373Q916-F1
#
_entry.id   AF-A0A373Q916-F1
#
_cell.length_a   1.000
_cell.length_b   1.000
_cell.length_c   1.000
_cell.angle_alpha   90.00
_cell.angle_beta   90.00
_cell.angle_gamma   90.00
#
_symmetry.space_group_name_H-M   'P 1'
#
loop_
_entity.id
_entity.type
_entity.pdbx_description
1 polymer ?
#
loop_
_entity_poly.entity_id
_entity_poly.type
_entity_poly.pdbx_seq_one_letter_code
_entity_poly.pdbx_strand_id
1 'polypeptide(L)'
;MSKPKLYVMCGLSGSGKSTIAKQITNDNPDTVIISTDMIREQLTGEIGDQSQNDEVFEIFHTLIRKRLENKYNVIADATNITMKSRRAILNKVNGLDIEKICYIIPKPFEWCQQDNKNRPHPVPDEVLEKQIRRFEIPFIEEGWSKIIIHDEFKNHVRNLVNEIAYMGDFDQKNPHHTMDLYKHCLNTKKLMKEKGYENPWLGGAMMHDLGKLSTQTFDDLGIAHYFDHHAYGSYFVLSRIPQNLEVLDICFLINYHMLPFSWESEKTKQRWRKRFGEYKYKILMDFHECDIQR
;
A
#
# COMPACT_ATOMS: atom_id res chain seq x y z
N MET A 1 12.13 -25.38 -19.07
CA MET A 1 12.42 -23.95 -18.86
C MET A 1 11.74 -23.52 -17.56
N SER A 2 12.36 -22.65 -16.78
CA SER A 2 11.73 -22.09 -15.58
C SER A 2 10.47 -21.30 -15.97
N LYS A 3 9.50 -21.30 -15.08
CA LYS A 3 8.26 -20.54 -15.21
C LYS A 3 8.58 -19.03 -15.27
N PRO A 4 8.11 -18.26 -16.28
CA PRO A 4 8.42 -16.83 -16.37
C PRO A 4 7.92 -16.07 -15.15
N LYS A 5 8.67 -15.07 -14.73
CA LYS A 5 8.38 -14.24 -13.55
C LYS A 5 7.84 -12.88 -13.96
N LEU A 6 6.74 -12.47 -13.34
CA LEU A 6 6.23 -11.11 -13.38
C LEU A 6 6.52 -10.43 -12.04
N TYR A 7 7.38 -9.43 -12.06
CA TYR A 7 7.62 -8.53 -10.93
C TYR A 7 6.76 -7.28 -11.09
N VAL A 8 5.87 -7.01 -10.15
CA VAL A 8 5.07 -5.78 -10.10
C VAL A 8 5.65 -4.88 -9.03
N MET A 9 6.33 -3.81 -9.45
CA MET A 9 6.95 -2.84 -8.55
C MET A 9 5.86 -2.05 -7.84
N CYS A 10 5.93 -1.93 -6.52
CA CYS A 10 4.93 -1.24 -5.68
C CYS A 10 5.62 -0.25 -4.75
N GLY A 11 5.44 1.05 -4.98
CA GLY A 11 6.06 2.09 -4.17
C GLY A 11 5.83 3.51 -4.70
N LEU A 12 5.99 4.50 -3.83
CA LEU A 12 5.79 5.91 -4.16
C LEU A 12 6.78 6.41 -5.23
N SER A 13 6.47 7.52 -5.90
CA SER A 13 7.48 8.26 -6.67
C SER A 13 8.66 8.62 -5.75
N GLY A 14 9.89 8.57 -6.26
CA GLY A 14 11.10 8.78 -5.45
C GLY A 14 11.51 7.60 -4.53
N SER A 15 10.77 6.48 -4.50
CA SER A 15 11.13 5.32 -3.66
C SER A 15 12.32 4.49 -4.16
N GLY A 16 12.77 4.70 -5.41
CA GLY A 16 13.88 3.96 -6.02
C GLY A 16 13.47 2.75 -6.89
N LYS A 17 12.18 2.60 -7.23
CA LYS A 17 11.67 1.48 -8.04
C LYS A 17 12.49 1.20 -9.30
N SER A 18 12.71 2.22 -10.14
CA SER A 18 13.43 2.05 -11.40
C SER A 18 14.92 1.70 -11.20
N THR A 19 15.53 2.14 -10.09
CA THR A 19 16.90 1.74 -9.72
C THR A 19 16.94 0.26 -9.38
N ILE A 20 16.02 -0.20 -8.54
CA ILE A 20 15.91 -1.62 -8.14
C ILE A 20 15.54 -2.49 -9.35
N ALA A 21 14.66 -2.01 -10.23
CA ALA A 21 14.31 -2.72 -11.46
C ALA A 21 15.54 -2.99 -12.33
N LYS A 22 16.43 -2.00 -12.49
CA LYS A 22 17.70 -2.16 -13.23
C LYS A 22 18.65 -3.14 -12.55
N GLN A 23 18.71 -3.16 -11.22
CA GLN A 23 19.50 -4.14 -10.48
C GLN A 23 18.98 -5.57 -10.73
N ILE A 24 17.66 -5.77 -10.64
CA ILE A 24 17.03 -7.08 -10.92
C ILE A 24 17.35 -7.56 -12.35
N THR A 25 17.36 -6.67 -13.35
CA THR A 25 17.73 -7.05 -14.73
C THR A 25 19.19 -7.42 -14.88
N ASN A 26 20.10 -6.81 -14.12
CA ASN A 26 21.52 -7.16 -14.18
C ASN A 26 21.76 -8.59 -13.68
N ASP A 27 21.00 -9.01 -12.67
CA ASP A 27 21.07 -10.36 -12.09
C ASP A 27 20.28 -11.40 -12.91
N ASN A 28 19.40 -10.97 -13.81
CA ASN A 28 18.50 -11.83 -14.57
C ASN A 28 18.39 -11.35 -16.04
N PRO A 29 19.32 -11.75 -16.93
CA PRO A 29 19.42 -11.20 -18.29
C PRO A 29 18.19 -11.43 -19.18
N ASP A 30 17.35 -12.43 -18.90
CA ASP A 30 16.08 -12.69 -19.61
C ASP A 30 14.90 -11.82 -19.12
N THR A 31 15.20 -10.71 -18.44
CA THR A 31 14.19 -9.83 -17.81
C THR A 31 14.08 -8.51 -18.55
N VAL A 32 12.85 -8.17 -18.94
CA VAL A 32 12.54 -6.89 -19.59
C VAL A 32 11.79 -5.96 -18.64
N ILE A 33 12.16 -4.68 -18.63
CA ILE A 33 11.43 -3.64 -17.91
C ILE A 33 10.40 -3.05 -18.87
N ILE A 34 9.16 -2.98 -18.42
CA ILE A 34 8.08 -2.25 -19.08
C ILE A 34 7.68 -1.14 -18.12
N SER A 35 7.86 0.11 -18.53
CA SER A 35 7.67 1.29 -17.67
C SER A 35 6.59 2.20 -18.23
N THR A 36 5.67 2.66 -17.38
CA THR A 36 4.65 3.65 -17.80
C THR A 36 5.27 4.99 -18.17
N ASP A 37 6.39 5.37 -17.55
CA ASP A 37 7.07 6.64 -17.85
C ASP A 37 7.73 6.56 -19.23
N MET A 38 8.37 5.43 -19.57
CA MET A 38 8.95 5.22 -20.92
C MET A 38 7.89 5.17 -22.02
N ILE A 39 6.76 4.50 -21.78
CA ILE A 39 5.66 4.43 -22.74
C ILE A 39 5.06 5.82 -22.96
N ARG A 40 4.89 6.59 -21.88
CA ARG A 40 4.38 7.95 -21.94
C ARG A 40 5.29 8.87 -22.74
N GLU A 41 6.59 8.87 -22.44
CA GLU A 41 7.59 9.62 -23.21
C GLU A 41 7.55 9.29 -24.71
N GLN A 42 7.39 8.01 -25.06
CA GLN A 42 7.30 7.58 -26.46
C GLN A 42 6.03 8.06 -27.16
N LEU A 43 4.90 8.18 -26.45
CA LEU A 43 3.61 8.58 -27.02
C LEU A 43 3.42 10.10 -27.09
N THR A 44 3.92 10.83 -26.08
CA THR A 44 3.64 12.26 -25.91
C THR A 44 4.87 13.14 -26.13
N GLY A 45 6.07 12.56 -26.12
CA GLY A 45 7.34 13.30 -26.06
C GLY A 45 7.70 13.83 -24.67
N GLU A 46 6.81 13.69 -23.67
CA GLU A 46 7.00 14.22 -22.32
C GLU A 46 6.53 13.25 -21.22
N ILE A 47 7.44 12.87 -20.31
CA ILE A 47 7.15 11.99 -19.16
C ILE A 47 6.08 12.60 -18.21
N GLY A 48 5.92 13.93 -18.20
CA GLY A 48 4.92 14.60 -17.38
C GLY A 48 3.50 14.53 -17.94
N ASP A 49 3.34 14.29 -19.24
CA ASP A 49 2.06 14.47 -19.92
C ASP A 49 1.04 13.37 -19.54
N GLN A 50 -0.07 13.81 -18.95
CA GLN A 50 -1.18 12.96 -18.49
C GLN A 50 -2.33 12.88 -19.50
N SER A 51 -2.23 13.52 -20.67
CA SER A 51 -3.29 13.61 -21.69
C SER A 51 -3.71 12.25 -22.26
N GLN A 52 -2.80 11.29 -22.33
CA GLN A 52 -3.01 9.96 -22.95
C GLN A 52 -2.90 8.80 -21.94
N ASN A 53 -3.35 9.01 -20.70
CA ASN A 53 -3.20 8.03 -19.62
C ASN A 53 -3.79 6.64 -19.92
N ASP A 54 -5.00 6.58 -20.46
CA ASP A 54 -5.65 5.31 -20.74
C ASP A 54 -4.90 4.51 -21.81
N GLU A 55 -4.39 5.19 -22.85
CA GLU A 55 -3.59 4.57 -23.90
C GLU A 55 -2.24 4.06 -23.37
N VAL A 56 -1.56 4.85 -22.52
CA VAL A 56 -0.33 4.43 -21.84
C VAL A 56 -0.55 3.13 -21.06
N PHE A 57 -1.63 3.03 -20.28
CA PHE A 57 -1.90 1.83 -19.49
C PHE A 57 -2.36 0.65 -20.35
N GLU A 58 -3.07 0.86 -21.46
CA GLU A 58 -3.43 -0.24 -22.36
C GLU A 58 -2.19 -0.83 -23.05
N ILE A 59 -1.26 0.01 -23.51
CA ILE A 59 0.03 -0.42 -24.07
C ILE A 59 0.84 -1.14 -22.99
N PHE A 60 0.93 -0.58 -21.78
CA PHE A 60 1.64 -1.18 -20.65
C PHE A 60 1.16 -2.61 -20.35
N HIS A 61 -0.15 -2.79 -20.17
CA HIS A 61 -0.73 -4.11 -19.91
C HIS A 61 -0.52 -5.09 -21.08
N THR A 62 -0.69 -4.62 -22.32
CA THR A 62 -0.54 -5.45 -23.52
C THR A 62 0.90 -5.92 -23.71
N LEU A 63 1.89 -5.04 -23.51
CA LEU A 63 3.30 -5.40 -23.57
C LEU A 63 3.69 -6.40 -22.47
N ILE A 64 3.19 -6.23 -21.24
CA ILE A 64 3.43 -7.18 -20.12
C ILE A 64 2.99 -8.58 -20.53
N ARG A 65 1.74 -8.72 -20.98
CA ARG A 65 1.20 -10.02 -21.40
C ARG A 65 2.03 -10.63 -22.54
N LYS A 66 2.28 -9.86 -23.60
CA LYS A 66 3.01 -10.33 -24.79
C LYS A 66 4.41 -10.83 -24.45
N ARG A 67 5.14 -10.14 -23.56
CA ARG A 67 6.49 -10.55 -23.16
C ARG A 67 6.48 -11.85 -22.33
N LEU A 68 5.53 -11.99 -21.42
CA LEU A 68 5.35 -13.21 -20.63
C LEU A 68 4.96 -14.43 -21.49
N GLU A 69 4.09 -14.23 -22.49
CA GLU A 69 3.74 -15.28 -23.47
C GLU A 69 4.97 -15.76 -24.27
N ASN A 70 5.89 -14.85 -24.56
CA ASN A 70 7.18 -15.14 -25.20
C ASN A 70 8.27 -15.60 -24.21
N LYS A 71 7.89 -16.02 -23.00
CA LYS A 71 8.77 -16.61 -21.97
C LYS A 71 9.85 -15.68 -21.41
N TYR A 72 9.72 -14.37 -21.59
CA TYR A 72 10.55 -13.39 -20.88
C TYR A 72 10.04 -13.16 -19.46
N ASN A 73 10.96 -12.90 -18.53
CA ASN A 73 10.59 -12.29 -17.26
C ASN A 73 10.25 -10.82 -17.50
N VAL A 74 9.29 -10.29 -16.73
CA VAL A 74 8.82 -8.91 -16.90
C VAL A 74 8.85 -8.19 -15.57
N ILE A 75 9.41 -6.98 -15.56
CA ILE A 75 9.24 -6.02 -14.48
C ILE A 75 8.24 -4.96 -14.96
N ALA A 76 7.11 -4.87 -14.29
CA ALA A 76 6.09 -3.85 -14.49
C ALA A 76 6.42 -2.64 -13.60
N ASP A 77 7.15 -1.67 -14.17
CA ASP A 77 7.59 -0.45 -13.49
C ASP A 77 6.54 0.67 -13.60
N ALA A 78 5.71 0.74 -12.57
CA ALA A 78 4.79 1.83 -12.28
C ALA A 78 4.70 1.96 -10.75
N THR A 79 3.92 2.92 -10.24
CA THR A 79 3.76 3.04 -8.78
C THR A 79 3.05 1.84 -8.16
N ASN A 80 2.02 1.31 -8.84
CA ASN A 80 1.17 0.17 -8.44
C ASN A 80 0.72 0.15 -6.96
N ILE A 81 0.57 1.34 -6.37
CA ILE A 81 0.25 1.52 -4.95
C ILE A 81 -1.20 1.21 -4.60
N THR A 82 -2.10 1.15 -5.60
CA THR A 82 -3.52 0.81 -5.40
C THR A 82 -3.78 -0.64 -5.79
N MET A 83 -4.66 -1.31 -5.07
CA MET A 83 -5.21 -2.62 -5.40
C MET A 83 -5.87 -2.61 -6.79
N LYS A 84 -6.51 -1.49 -7.18
CA LYS A 84 -7.07 -1.34 -8.53
C LYS A 84 -6.00 -1.48 -9.62
N SER A 85 -4.87 -0.78 -9.46
CA SER A 85 -3.76 -0.82 -10.44
C SER A 85 -3.13 -2.22 -10.52
N ARG A 86 -2.87 -2.85 -9.38
CA ARG A 86 -2.35 -4.22 -9.31
C ARG A 86 -3.29 -5.24 -9.96
N ARG A 87 -4.60 -5.15 -9.67
CA ARG A 87 -5.61 -6.05 -10.25
C ARG A 87 -5.72 -5.90 -11.77
N ALA A 88 -5.52 -4.72 -12.33
CA ALA A 88 -5.52 -4.54 -13.79
C ALA A 88 -4.43 -5.38 -14.46
N ILE A 89 -3.22 -5.38 -13.91
CA ILE A 89 -2.10 -6.22 -14.36
C ILE A 89 -2.44 -7.70 -14.18
N LEU A 90 -2.87 -8.11 -12.97
CA LEU A 90 -3.19 -9.50 -12.65
C LEU A 90 -4.28 -10.09 -13.55
N ASN A 91 -5.30 -9.28 -13.88
CA ASN A 91 -6.36 -9.67 -14.81
C ASN A 91 -5.83 -9.83 -16.24
N LYS A 92 -4.97 -8.92 -16.71
CA LYS A 92 -4.41 -9.01 -18.07
C LYS A 92 -3.57 -10.27 -18.27
N VAL A 93 -2.86 -10.72 -17.23
CA VAL A 93 -2.02 -11.92 -17.27
C VAL A 93 -2.74 -13.19 -16.79
N ASN A 94 -4.06 -13.13 -16.57
CA ASN A 94 -4.83 -14.28 -16.14
C ASN A 94 -4.73 -15.44 -17.16
N GLY A 95 -4.73 -16.68 -16.65
CA GLY A 95 -4.54 -17.90 -17.44
C GLY A 95 -3.10 -18.21 -17.86
N LEU A 96 -2.13 -17.32 -17.64
CA LEU A 96 -0.72 -17.61 -17.91
C LEU A 96 -0.10 -18.42 -16.76
N ASP A 97 0.68 -19.44 -17.11
CA ASP A 97 1.54 -20.16 -16.16
C ASP A 97 2.80 -19.35 -15.88
N ILE A 98 2.68 -18.35 -15.00
CA ILE A 98 3.75 -17.43 -14.56
C ILE A 98 3.82 -17.32 -13.04
N GLU A 99 4.99 -17.00 -12.51
CA GLU A 99 5.17 -16.65 -11.11
C GLU A 99 4.89 -15.15 -10.93
N LYS A 100 3.96 -14.79 -10.05
CA LYS A 100 3.51 -13.41 -9.84
C LYS A 100 4.10 -12.87 -8.55
N ILE A 101 4.98 -11.89 -8.65
CA ILE A 101 5.73 -11.34 -7.53
C ILE A 101 5.36 -9.87 -7.36
N CYS A 102 4.79 -9.49 -6.21
CA CYS A 102 4.68 -8.08 -5.84
C CYS A 102 5.97 -7.67 -5.12
N TYR A 103 6.65 -6.65 -5.64
CA TYR A 103 7.90 -6.16 -5.06
C TYR A 103 7.66 -4.78 -4.45
N ILE A 104 7.56 -4.72 -3.13
CA ILE A 104 7.24 -3.52 -2.36
C ILE A 104 8.53 -2.78 -2.02
N ILE A 105 8.58 -1.47 -2.27
CA ILE A 105 9.71 -0.60 -1.91
C ILE A 105 9.23 0.43 -0.89
N PRO A 106 9.31 0.14 0.42
CA PRO A 106 8.70 0.95 1.47
C PRO A 106 9.66 2.05 1.95
N LYS A 107 10.15 2.87 1.04
CA LYS A 107 11.03 3.99 1.40
C LYS A 107 10.25 5.03 2.22
N PRO A 108 10.74 5.51 3.38
CA PRO A 108 10.07 6.55 4.16
C PRO A 108 9.65 7.75 3.30
N PHE A 109 8.45 8.27 3.56
CA PHE A 109 7.81 9.28 2.71
C PHE A 109 8.66 10.54 2.56
N GLU A 110 9.27 10.99 3.66
CA GLU A 110 10.12 12.16 3.72
C GLU A 110 11.36 12.00 2.83
N TRP A 111 11.86 10.76 2.70
CA TRP A 111 12.97 10.46 1.81
C TRP A 111 12.52 10.33 0.36
N CYS A 112 11.31 9.82 0.10
CA CYS A 112 10.72 9.87 -1.25
C CYS A 112 10.58 11.32 -1.73
N GLN A 113 10.17 12.25 -0.84
CA GLN A 113 10.12 13.68 -1.13
C GLN A 113 11.51 14.24 -1.43
N GLN A 114 12.50 13.93 -0.60
CA GLN A 114 13.88 14.40 -0.80
C GLN A 114 14.48 13.89 -2.12
N ASP A 115 14.32 12.61 -2.42
CA ASP A 115 14.78 12.01 -3.68
C ASP A 115 14.05 12.61 -4.88
N ASN A 116 12.73 12.81 -4.77
CA ASN A 116 11.93 13.33 -5.86
C ASN A 116 12.42 14.71 -6.31
N LYS A 117 12.81 15.59 -5.38
CA LYS A 117 13.36 16.93 -5.69
C LYS A 117 14.64 16.88 -6.55
N ASN A 118 15.39 15.79 -6.49
CA ASN A 118 16.65 15.61 -7.20
C ASN A 118 16.50 14.80 -8.51
N ARG A 119 15.28 14.41 -8.90
CA ARG A 119 15.05 13.66 -10.14
C ARG A 119 15.13 14.58 -11.37
N PRO A 120 15.54 14.06 -12.54
CA PRO A 120 15.45 14.80 -13.80
C PRO A 120 14.02 15.28 -14.11
N HIS A 121 13.03 14.47 -13.75
CA HIS A 121 11.60 14.76 -13.89
C HIS A 121 10.89 14.54 -12.54
N PRO A 122 10.88 15.56 -11.66
CA PRO A 122 10.17 15.49 -10.38
C PRO A 122 8.66 15.50 -10.61
N VAL A 123 7.91 14.76 -9.79
CA VAL A 123 6.45 14.97 -9.71
C VAL A 123 6.14 16.10 -8.73
N PRO A 124 5.04 16.86 -8.89
CA PRO A 124 4.63 17.85 -7.89
C PRO A 124 4.45 17.24 -6.49
N ASP A 125 4.72 18.01 -5.43
CA ASP A 125 4.59 17.54 -4.04
C ASP A 125 3.16 17.05 -3.74
N GLU A 126 2.15 17.72 -4.28
CA GLU A 126 0.75 17.29 -4.15
C GLU A 126 0.48 15.90 -4.77
N VAL A 127 1.25 15.48 -5.77
CA VAL A 127 1.15 14.14 -6.34
C VAL A 127 1.71 13.11 -5.37
N LEU A 128 2.83 13.40 -4.71
CA LEU A 128 3.40 12.53 -3.67
C LEU A 128 2.45 12.40 -2.47
N GLU A 129 1.88 13.50 -2.00
CA GLU A 129 0.86 13.52 -0.94
C GLU A 129 -0.36 12.67 -1.31
N LYS A 130 -0.86 12.82 -2.55
CA LYS A 130 -1.96 12.00 -3.07
C LYS A 130 -1.57 10.52 -3.15
N GLN A 131 -0.31 10.19 -3.45
CA GLN A 131 0.14 8.81 -3.55
C GLN A 131 0.15 8.12 -2.18
N ILE A 132 0.74 8.72 -1.14
CA ILE A 132 0.77 8.10 0.19
C ILE A 132 -0.65 7.91 0.77
N ARG A 133 -1.56 8.85 0.53
CA ARG A 133 -2.97 8.78 0.93
C ARG A 133 -3.81 7.77 0.14
N ARG A 134 -3.26 7.20 -0.94
CA ARG A 134 -3.92 6.16 -1.76
C ARG A 134 -3.22 4.82 -1.68
N PHE A 135 -2.20 4.69 -0.82
CA PHE A 135 -1.51 3.42 -0.66
C PHE A 135 -2.46 2.36 -0.11
N GLU A 136 -2.50 1.22 -0.78
CA GLU A 136 -3.24 0.03 -0.42
C GLU A 136 -2.24 -1.13 -0.34
N ILE A 137 -1.94 -1.62 0.87
CA ILE A 137 -0.97 -2.68 1.14
C ILE A 137 -1.32 -3.95 0.34
N PRO A 138 -0.37 -4.53 -0.41
CA PRO A 138 -0.56 -5.82 -1.07
C PRO A 138 -0.74 -6.97 -0.07
N PHE A 139 -1.59 -7.94 -0.41
CA PHE A 139 -1.79 -9.19 0.33
C PHE A 139 -1.93 -10.37 -0.64
N ILE A 140 -1.58 -11.58 -0.19
CA ILE A 140 -1.42 -12.78 -1.05
C ILE A 140 -2.69 -13.09 -1.85
N GLU A 141 -3.86 -12.93 -1.24
CA GLU A 141 -5.18 -13.24 -1.81
C GLU A 141 -5.56 -12.36 -3.01
N GLU A 142 -4.81 -11.28 -3.30
CA GLU A 142 -4.93 -10.56 -4.57
C GLU A 142 -4.59 -11.46 -5.78
N GLY A 143 -3.80 -12.51 -5.58
CA GLY A 143 -3.36 -13.46 -6.62
C GLY A 143 -1.85 -13.54 -6.79
N TRP A 144 -1.07 -13.19 -5.76
CA TRP A 144 0.39 -13.22 -5.79
C TRP A 144 0.93 -14.61 -5.46
N SER A 145 1.97 -15.04 -6.17
CA SER A 145 2.77 -16.21 -5.77
C SER A 145 3.67 -15.87 -4.58
N LYS A 146 4.18 -14.63 -4.54
CA LYS A 146 5.01 -14.11 -3.47
C LYS A 146 4.88 -12.60 -3.36
N ILE A 147 5.05 -12.08 -2.14
CA ILE A 147 5.30 -10.67 -1.89
C ILE A 147 6.73 -10.55 -1.35
N ILE A 148 7.52 -9.67 -1.95
CA ILE A 148 8.87 -9.32 -1.53
C ILE A 148 8.83 -7.88 -1.05
N ILE A 149 9.44 -7.62 0.11
CA ILE A 149 9.58 -6.28 0.64
C ILE A 149 11.06 -5.90 0.63
N HIS A 150 11.37 -4.76 0.02
CA HIS A 150 12.73 -4.25 -0.07
C HIS A 150 13.22 -3.78 1.29
N ASP A 151 14.32 -4.34 1.74
CA ASP A 151 14.73 -4.30 3.14
C ASP A 151 16.01 -3.44 3.35
N GLU A 152 16.16 -2.34 2.60
CA GLU A 152 17.33 -1.45 2.71
C GLU A 152 17.12 -0.24 3.66
N PHE A 153 15.90 -0.04 4.16
CA PHE A 153 15.52 1.18 4.91
C PHE A 153 15.40 0.96 6.43
N LYS A 154 15.98 -0.12 6.98
CA LYS A 154 15.70 -0.69 8.31
C LYS A 154 16.02 0.16 9.54
N ASN A 155 16.75 1.28 9.39
CA ASN A 155 17.35 1.98 10.54
C ASN A 155 16.42 2.98 11.27
N HIS A 156 15.10 2.95 11.04
CA HIS A 156 14.16 3.98 11.54
C HIS A 156 13.10 3.53 12.55
N VAL A 157 13.29 2.37 13.20
CA VAL A 157 12.38 1.90 14.29
C VAL A 157 12.18 2.96 15.39
N ARG A 158 13.19 3.82 15.65
CA ARG A 158 13.13 4.89 16.66
C ARG A 158 11.99 5.89 16.44
N ASN A 159 11.56 6.12 15.20
CA ASN A 159 10.47 7.06 14.93
C ASN A 159 9.10 6.47 15.30
N LEU A 160 8.90 5.16 15.15
CA LEU A 160 7.59 4.54 15.41
C LEU A 160 7.21 4.56 16.90
N VAL A 161 8.17 4.31 17.80
CA VAL A 161 7.92 4.35 19.25
C VAL A 161 7.51 5.75 19.69
N ASN A 162 8.14 6.78 19.14
CA ASN A 162 7.80 8.17 19.43
C ASN A 162 6.39 8.52 18.95
N GLU A 163 6.01 8.12 17.72
CA GLU A 163 4.64 8.35 17.24
C GLU A 163 3.58 7.65 18.10
N ILE A 164 3.83 6.41 18.52
CA ILE A 164 2.91 5.70 19.42
C ILE A 164 2.79 6.44 20.76
N ALA A 165 3.88 7.01 21.27
CA ALA A 165 3.83 7.83 22.47
C ALA A 165 3.03 9.13 22.25
N TYR A 166 3.14 9.77 21.08
CA TYR A 166 2.38 10.97 20.72
C TYR A 166 0.88 10.73 20.54
N MET A 167 0.42 9.48 20.39
CA MET A 167 -1.01 9.17 20.48
C MET A 167 -1.59 9.46 21.87
N GLY A 168 -0.74 9.41 22.91
CA GLY A 168 -1.12 9.77 24.27
C GLY A 168 -1.44 11.26 24.34
N ASP A 169 -2.57 11.60 24.96
CA ASP A 169 -3.07 12.98 25.09
C ASP A 169 -3.32 13.72 23.76
N PHE A 170 -3.29 13.01 22.62
CA PHE A 170 -3.68 13.59 21.34
C PHE A 170 -5.17 13.90 21.33
N ASP A 171 -5.49 15.20 21.47
CA ASP A 171 -6.84 15.72 21.34
C ASP A 171 -7.32 15.57 19.88
N GLN A 172 -8.26 14.64 19.69
CA GLN A 172 -8.82 14.35 18.38
C GLN A 172 -9.73 15.48 17.86
N LYS A 173 -10.05 16.51 18.67
CA LYS A 173 -10.80 17.73 18.28
C LYS A 173 -12.03 17.45 17.43
N ASN A 174 -12.71 16.35 17.71
CA ASN A 174 -13.88 15.91 16.99
C ASN A 174 -14.94 15.45 18.01
N PRO A 175 -16.17 16.00 17.97
CA PRO A 175 -17.22 15.72 18.97
C PRO A 175 -17.58 14.25 19.12
N HIS A 176 -17.28 13.45 18.12
CA HIS A 176 -17.49 12.01 18.14
C HIS A 176 -16.34 11.25 18.79
N HIS A 177 -15.38 11.87 19.51
CA HIS A 177 -14.30 11.14 20.17
C HIS A 177 -14.37 11.34 21.70
N THR A 178 -14.52 10.25 22.44
CA THR A 178 -14.63 10.22 23.91
C THR A 178 -13.33 9.80 24.60
N MET A 179 -12.32 9.38 23.83
CA MET A 179 -11.00 8.95 24.29
C MET A 179 -9.91 9.66 23.50
N ASP A 180 -8.73 9.81 24.12
CA ASP A 180 -7.51 10.08 23.37
C ASP A 180 -7.17 8.91 22.43
N LEU A 181 -6.32 9.21 21.45
CA LEU A 181 -6.01 8.28 20.36
C LEU A 181 -5.36 6.98 20.86
N TYR A 182 -4.49 7.07 21.88
CA TYR A 182 -3.81 5.91 22.46
C TYR A 182 -4.79 4.99 23.18
N LYS A 183 -5.67 5.53 24.03
CA LYS A 183 -6.68 4.77 24.79
C LYS A 183 -7.65 4.07 23.85
N HIS A 184 -8.09 4.74 22.79
CA HIS A 184 -8.91 4.14 21.73
C HIS A 184 -8.23 2.90 21.14
N CYS A 185 -7.02 3.03 20.60
CA CYS A 185 -6.31 1.91 19.99
C CYS A 185 -5.96 0.79 20.98
N LEU A 186 -5.63 1.16 22.23
CA LEU A 186 -5.37 0.18 23.29
C LEU A 186 -6.64 -0.60 23.66
N ASN A 187 -7.81 0.04 23.67
CA ASN A 187 -9.08 -0.63 23.91
C ASN A 187 -9.37 -1.65 22.81
N THR A 188 -9.29 -1.22 21.53
CA THR A 188 -9.47 -2.10 20.37
C THR A 188 -8.53 -3.30 20.42
N LYS A 189 -7.25 -3.09 20.79
CA LYS A 189 -6.27 -4.17 21.00
C LYS A 189 -6.69 -5.14 22.11
N LYS A 190 -7.19 -4.65 23.25
CA LYS A 190 -7.64 -5.50 24.36
C LYS A 190 -8.81 -6.38 23.95
N LEU A 191 -9.82 -5.80 23.30
CA LEU A 191 -11.00 -6.53 22.82
C LEU A 191 -10.62 -7.58 21.75
N MET A 192 -9.69 -7.24 20.84
CA MET A 192 -9.14 -8.22 19.89
C MET A 192 -8.44 -9.38 20.60
N LYS A 193 -7.68 -9.09 21.67
CA LYS A 193 -7.02 -10.13 22.48
C LYS A 193 -8.04 -11.02 23.20
N GLU A 194 -9.13 -10.47 23.71
CA GLU A 194 -10.23 -11.24 24.33
C GLU A 194 -10.93 -12.16 23.34
N LYS A 195 -11.02 -11.76 22.06
CA LYS A 195 -11.48 -12.62 20.95
C LYS A 195 -10.45 -13.70 20.54
N GLY A 196 -9.28 -13.75 21.18
CA GLY A 196 -8.25 -14.77 20.96
C GLY A 196 -7.24 -14.43 19.86
N TYR A 197 -7.16 -13.18 19.41
CA TYR A 197 -6.14 -12.77 18.43
C TYR A 197 -4.77 -12.52 19.07
N GLU A 198 -3.72 -12.89 18.34
CA GLU A 198 -2.32 -12.67 18.71
C GLU A 198 -1.62 -11.71 17.75
N ASN A 199 -0.31 -11.49 17.92
CA ASN A 199 0.50 -10.83 16.90
C ASN A 199 0.46 -11.66 15.60
N PRO A 200 0.50 -11.04 14.41
CA PRO A 200 0.64 -9.60 14.14
C PRO A 200 -0.60 -8.72 14.39
N TRP A 201 -1.80 -9.28 14.52
CA TRP A 201 -3.06 -8.53 14.53
C TRP A 201 -3.20 -7.55 15.70
N LEU A 202 -2.69 -7.92 16.88
CA LEU A 202 -2.65 -7.02 18.02
C LEU A 202 -1.76 -5.79 17.78
N GLY A 203 -0.71 -5.92 16.96
CA GLY A 203 0.11 -4.81 16.51
C GLY A 203 -0.65 -3.88 15.56
N GLY A 204 -1.34 -4.46 14.57
CA GLY A 204 -2.25 -3.72 13.69
C GLY A 204 -3.31 -2.94 14.47
N ALA A 205 -3.91 -3.56 15.49
CA ALA A 205 -4.95 -2.91 16.29
C ALA A 205 -4.42 -1.75 17.13
N MET A 206 -3.19 -1.85 17.64
CA MET A 206 -2.55 -0.76 18.37
C MET A 206 -2.24 0.46 17.49
N MET A 207 -2.00 0.25 16.19
CA MET A 207 -1.48 1.27 15.27
C MET A 207 -2.48 1.69 14.18
N HIS A 208 -3.71 1.18 14.19
CA HIS A 208 -4.68 1.36 13.09
C HIS A 208 -4.98 2.83 12.78
N ASP A 209 -5.06 3.67 13.81
CA ASP A 209 -5.32 5.10 13.65
C ASP A 209 -4.05 5.98 13.70
N LEU A 210 -2.84 5.40 13.70
CA LEU A 210 -1.59 6.18 13.84
C LEU A 210 -1.46 7.29 12.79
N GLY A 211 -2.00 7.05 11.58
CA GLY A 211 -1.99 8.05 10.50
C GLY A 211 -2.73 9.35 10.84
N LYS A 212 -3.62 9.37 11.85
CA LYS A 212 -4.34 10.57 12.27
C LYS A 212 -3.40 11.70 12.71
N LEU A 213 -2.23 11.36 13.26
CA LEU A 213 -1.19 12.30 13.66
C LEU A 213 -0.66 13.13 12.47
N SER A 214 -0.71 12.58 11.25
CA SER A 214 -0.18 13.22 10.04
C SER A 214 -1.25 13.73 9.08
N THR A 215 -2.53 13.45 9.35
CA THR A 215 -3.62 13.76 8.41
C THR A 215 -4.72 14.65 9.02
N GLN A 216 -4.49 15.25 10.19
CA GLN A 216 -5.46 16.16 10.80
C GLN A 216 -5.67 17.40 9.92
N THR A 217 -6.93 17.67 9.61
CA THR A 217 -7.41 18.87 8.92
C THR A 217 -8.61 19.41 9.68
N PHE A 218 -8.93 20.70 9.54
CA PHE A 218 -10.07 21.32 10.23
C PHE A 218 -11.08 21.85 9.21
N ASP A 219 -12.36 21.71 9.51
CA ASP A 219 -13.42 22.43 8.80
C ASP A 219 -13.62 23.85 9.34
N ASP A 220 -14.55 24.60 8.73
CA ASP A 220 -14.87 25.98 9.10
C ASP A 220 -15.42 26.11 10.54
N LEU A 221 -15.88 25.02 11.15
CA LEU A 221 -16.36 24.96 12.53
C LEU A 221 -15.26 24.57 13.53
N GLY A 222 -14.03 24.34 13.06
CA GLY A 222 -12.91 23.90 13.87
C GLY A 222 -12.97 22.41 14.26
N ILE A 223 -13.80 21.61 13.59
CA ILE A 223 -13.88 20.16 13.81
C ILE A 223 -12.78 19.47 13.00
N ALA A 224 -12.04 18.59 13.65
CA ALA A 224 -10.97 17.84 13.02
C ALA A 224 -11.51 16.67 12.16
N HIS A 225 -10.90 16.53 10.99
CA HIS A 225 -11.12 15.45 10.02
C HIS A 225 -9.79 14.76 9.69
N TYR A 226 -9.86 13.46 9.42
CA TYR A 226 -8.69 12.58 9.23
C TYR A 226 -8.80 11.80 7.92
N PHE A 227 -8.94 12.51 6.81
CA PHE A 227 -9.08 11.87 5.49
C PHE A 227 -7.86 11.01 5.17
N ASP A 228 -8.12 9.78 4.71
CA ASP A 228 -7.12 8.82 4.25
C ASP A 228 -6.04 8.42 5.28
N HIS A 229 -6.29 8.62 6.58
CA HIS A 229 -5.34 8.28 7.64
C HIS A 229 -4.95 6.79 7.63
N HIS A 230 -5.86 5.90 7.23
CA HIS A 230 -5.62 4.46 7.11
C HIS A 230 -4.53 4.12 6.08
N ALA A 231 -4.54 4.80 4.93
CA ALA A 231 -3.55 4.62 3.87
C ALA A 231 -2.19 5.22 4.28
N TYR A 232 -2.21 6.45 4.82
CA TYR A 232 -1.00 7.11 5.29
C TYR A 232 -0.34 6.32 6.42
N GLY A 233 -1.12 5.95 7.44
CA GLY A 233 -0.67 5.18 8.60
C GLY A 233 -0.11 3.81 8.20
N SER A 234 -0.75 3.12 7.26
CA SER A 234 -0.25 1.84 6.76
C SER A 234 1.12 1.98 6.10
N TYR A 235 1.31 2.97 5.22
CA TYR A 235 2.62 3.20 4.58
C TYR A 235 3.69 3.65 5.59
N PHE A 236 3.29 4.51 6.54
CA PHE A 236 4.17 4.97 7.61
C PHE A 236 4.71 3.80 8.43
N VAL A 237 3.83 2.91 8.89
CA VAL A 237 4.20 1.71 9.66
C VAL A 237 5.03 0.75 8.81
N LEU A 238 4.60 0.50 7.57
CA LEU A 238 5.33 -0.36 6.63
C LEU A 238 6.77 0.11 6.46
N SER A 239 7.03 1.40 6.32
CA SER A 239 8.38 1.93 6.10
C SER A 239 9.29 1.95 7.34
N ARG A 240 8.80 1.56 8.52
CA ARG A 240 9.50 1.74 9.82
C ARG A 240 9.62 0.48 10.68
N ILE A 241 8.84 -0.57 10.40
CA ILE A 241 8.95 -1.88 11.06
C ILE A 241 9.89 -2.79 10.24
N PRO A 242 10.64 -3.72 10.87
CA PRO A 242 11.37 -4.75 10.14
C PRO A 242 10.51 -5.47 9.10
N GLN A 243 11.03 -5.60 7.87
CA GLN A 243 10.26 -6.05 6.71
C GLN A 243 10.13 -7.58 6.66
N ASN A 244 9.28 -8.14 7.52
CA ASN A 244 8.90 -9.55 7.50
C ASN A 244 7.45 -9.72 7.02
N LEU A 245 6.96 -10.96 6.85
CA LEU A 245 5.56 -11.17 6.41
C LEU A 245 4.53 -10.70 7.45
N GLU A 246 4.89 -10.65 8.73
CA GLU A 246 3.99 -10.17 9.80
C GLU A 246 3.67 -8.67 9.63
N VAL A 247 4.59 -7.87 9.06
CA VAL A 247 4.32 -6.45 8.77
C VAL A 247 3.20 -6.27 7.76
N LEU A 248 3.01 -7.21 6.83
CA LEU A 248 1.93 -7.16 5.84
C LEU A 248 0.57 -7.32 6.51
N ASP A 249 0.46 -8.18 7.53
CA ASP A 249 -0.77 -8.38 8.28
C ASP A 249 -1.08 -7.23 9.24
N ILE A 250 -0.05 -6.66 9.88
CA ILE A 250 -0.17 -5.39 10.62
C ILE A 250 -0.74 -4.31 9.70
N CYS A 251 -0.07 -4.08 8.57
CA CYS A 251 -0.45 -3.06 7.61
C CYS A 251 -1.82 -3.35 6.98
N PHE A 252 -2.18 -4.61 6.75
CA PHE A 252 -3.50 -4.99 6.23
C PHE A 252 -4.61 -4.46 7.13
N LEU A 253 -4.48 -4.65 8.45
CA LEU A 253 -5.48 -4.16 9.39
C LEU A 253 -5.53 -2.63 9.35
N ILE A 254 -4.39 -1.95 9.44
CA ILE A 254 -4.29 -0.49 9.40
C ILE A 254 -4.91 0.06 8.11
N ASN A 255 -4.58 -0.50 6.94
CA ASN A 255 -4.98 0.08 5.67
C ASN A 255 -6.47 -0.11 5.36
N TYR A 256 -7.06 -1.22 5.82
CA TYR A 256 -8.41 -1.62 5.40
C TYR A 256 -9.47 -1.50 6.51
N HIS A 257 -9.11 -1.11 7.74
CA HIS A 257 -10.04 -1.03 8.87
C HIS A 257 -11.23 -0.08 8.65
N MET A 258 -11.09 0.93 7.78
CA MET A 258 -12.19 1.84 7.46
C MET A 258 -13.19 1.27 6.45
N LEU A 259 -12.85 0.21 5.71
CA LEU A 259 -13.72 -0.33 4.66
C LEU A 259 -15.07 -0.85 5.17
N PRO A 260 -15.16 -1.61 6.29
CA PRO A 260 -16.42 -2.15 6.80
C PRO A 260 -17.52 -1.11 7.04
N PHE A 261 -17.16 0.13 7.40
CA PHE A 261 -18.13 1.23 7.57
C PHE A 261 -18.95 1.52 6.30
N SER A 262 -18.44 1.15 5.12
CA SER A 262 -19.13 1.32 3.83
C SER A 262 -19.86 0.07 3.31
N TRP A 263 -19.89 -1.03 4.08
CA TRP A 263 -20.41 -2.32 3.63
C TRP A 263 -21.89 -2.52 3.98
N GLU A 264 -22.74 -1.68 3.40
CA GLU A 264 -24.18 -1.67 3.70
C GLU A 264 -24.92 -2.90 3.14
N SER A 265 -24.49 -3.42 1.99
CA SER A 265 -25.17 -4.53 1.30
C SER A 265 -24.42 -5.84 1.40
N GLU A 266 -25.19 -6.95 1.41
CA GLU A 266 -24.65 -8.30 1.36
C GLU A 266 -23.78 -8.55 0.11
N LYS A 267 -24.16 -7.94 -1.03
CA LYS A 267 -23.35 -7.97 -2.25
C LYS A 267 -21.97 -7.35 -2.05
N THR A 268 -21.89 -6.22 -1.35
CA THR A 268 -20.61 -5.56 -1.04
C THR A 268 -19.78 -6.43 -0.09
N LYS A 269 -20.40 -7.00 0.94
CA LYS A 269 -19.77 -7.92 1.89
C LYS A 269 -19.18 -9.15 1.18
N GLN A 270 -19.96 -9.83 0.35
CA GLN A 270 -19.51 -10.99 -0.43
C GLN A 270 -18.37 -10.65 -1.40
N ARG A 271 -18.41 -9.48 -2.04
CA ARG A 271 -17.34 -9.01 -2.93
C ARG A 271 -16.01 -8.87 -2.19
N TRP A 272 -16.02 -8.30 -0.99
CA TRP A 272 -14.81 -8.11 -0.19
C TRP A 272 -14.36 -9.40 0.49
N ARG A 273 -15.30 -10.24 0.95
CA ARG A 273 -15.02 -11.59 1.45
C ARG A 273 -14.28 -12.45 0.42
N LYS A 274 -14.75 -12.46 -0.83
CA LYS A 274 -14.06 -13.12 -1.94
C LYS A 274 -12.66 -12.55 -2.19
N ARG A 275 -12.48 -11.25 -1.98
CA ARG A 275 -11.21 -10.57 -2.28
C ARG A 275 -10.16 -10.80 -1.22
N PHE A 276 -10.52 -10.67 0.06
CA PHE A 276 -9.61 -10.86 1.17
C PHE A 276 -9.42 -12.32 1.55
N GLY A 277 -10.31 -13.20 1.07
CA GLY A 277 -10.40 -14.57 1.59
C GLY A 277 -11.10 -14.60 2.94
N GLU A 278 -11.54 -15.80 3.33
CA GLU A 278 -12.34 -16.02 4.54
C GLU A 278 -11.64 -15.53 5.81
N TYR A 279 -10.36 -15.84 5.95
CA TYR A 279 -9.60 -15.56 7.16
C TYR A 279 -9.44 -14.06 7.41
N LYS A 280 -8.85 -13.32 6.46
CA LYS A 280 -8.66 -11.87 6.59
C LYS A 280 -9.98 -11.10 6.64
N TYR A 281 -11.00 -11.55 5.92
CA TYR A 281 -12.34 -10.96 6.01
C TYR A 281 -12.91 -11.07 7.42
N LYS A 282 -12.85 -12.26 8.04
CA LYS A 282 -13.32 -12.47 9.41
C LYS A 282 -12.56 -11.56 10.38
N ILE A 283 -11.24 -11.52 10.30
CA ILE A 283 -10.41 -10.67 11.18
C ILE A 283 -10.80 -9.20 11.08
N LEU A 284 -11.02 -8.72 9.85
CA LEU A 284 -11.39 -7.32 9.63
C LEU A 284 -12.77 -6.99 10.20
N MET A 285 -13.72 -7.93 10.15
CA MET A 285 -15.05 -7.78 10.76
C MET A 285 -14.98 -7.81 12.29
N ASP A 286 -14.26 -8.77 12.87
CA ASP A 286 -14.03 -8.85 14.31
C ASP A 286 -13.32 -7.58 14.83
N PHE A 287 -12.33 -7.09 14.09
CA PHE A 287 -11.64 -5.83 14.38
C PHE A 287 -12.61 -4.65 14.35
N HIS A 288 -13.44 -4.55 13.31
CA HIS A 288 -14.42 -3.48 13.19
C HIS A 288 -15.39 -3.45 14.37
N GLU A 289 -15.87 -4.62 14.83
CA GLU A 289 -16.69 -4.73 16.04
C GLU A 289 -15.96 -4.25 17.29
N CYS A 290 -14.66 -4.54 17.43
CA CYS A 290 -13.85 -4.06 18.54
C CYS A 290 -13.61 -2.55 18.47
N ASP A 291 -13.41 -2.00 17.27
CA ASP A 291 -13.04 -0.61 17.06
C ASP A 291 -14.19 0.36 17.32
N ILE A 292 -15.42 -0.04 17.00
CA ILE A 292 -16.62 0.77 17.27
C ILE A 292 -17.05 0.72 18.75
N GLN A 293 -16.50 -0.19 19.54
CA GLN A 293 -16.78 -0.30 20.97
C GLN A 293 -15.96 0.74 21.74
N ARG A 294 -16.67 1.78 22.19
CA ARG A 294 -16.14 2.89 22.98
C ARG A 294 -16.47 2.72 24.45
#